data_AF-A0A377EM81-F1
#
_entry.id   AF-A0A377EM81-F1
#
_cell.length_a   1.000
_cell.length_b   1.000
_cell.length_c   1.000
_cell.angle_alpha   90.00
_cell.angle_beta   90.00
_cell.angle_gamma   90.00
#
_symmetry.space_group_name_H-M   'P 1'
#
loop_
_entity.id
_entity.type
_entity.pdbx_description
1 polymer ?
#
loop_
_entity_poly.entity_id
_entity_poly.type
_entity_poly.pdbx_seq_one_letter_code
_entity_poly.pdbx_strand_id
1 'polypeptide(L)'
;MLALRVVFGIARTVAERVSDLKHSPLSEQPLKRQMLRLWAEYSLGTINRLIAGKLKDGSSLHECSPDEKEFVKRLKLIRADIHSQLASVGCDLED
;
A
#
# COMPACT_ATOMS: atom_id res chain seq x y z
N MET A 1 3.77 -3.11 17.58
CA MET A 1 3.89 -1.82 16.87
C MET A 1 2.55 -1.38 16.30
N LEU A 2 2.01 -0.26 16.77
CA LEU A 2 0.71 0.29 16.34
C LEU A 2 0.69 0.65 14.85
N ALA A 3 1.75 1.30 14.34
CA ALA A 3 1.86 1.70 12.93
C ALA A 3 1.70 0.52 11.96
N LEU A 4 2.31 -0.62 12.26
CA LEU A 4 2.17 -1.82 11.43
C LEU A 4 0.72 -2.32 11.37
N ARG A 5 0.01 -2.28 12.51
CA ARG A 5 -1.41 -2.66 12.56
C ARG A 5 -2.28 -1.71 11.72
N VAL A 6 -1.97 -0.41 11.75
CA VAL A 6 -2.66 0.59 10.93
C VAL A 6 -2.42 0.31 9.44
N VAL A 7 -1.18 0.04 9.03
CA VAL A 7 -0.84 -0.27 7.63
C VAL A 7 -1.50 -1.57 7.16
N PHE A 8 -1.59 -2.59 8.00
CA PHE A 8 -2.40 -3.78 7.69
C PHE A 8 -3.88 -3.47 7.50
N GLY A 9 -4.45 -2.57 8.32
CA GLY A 9 -5.81 -2.09 8.14
C GLY A 9 -6.02 -1.41 6.78
N ILE A 10 -5.07 -0.56 6.36
CA ILE A 10 -5.08 0.09 5.03
C ILE A 10 -5.04 -0.95 3.91
N ALA A 11 -4.16 -1.94 3.98
CA ALA A 11 -4.07 -2.98 2.97
C ALA A 11 -5.38 -3.79 2.86
N ARG A 12 -6.02 -4.07 4.00
CA ARG A 12 -7.32 -4.75 4.04
C ARG A 12 -8.43 -3.92 3.38
N THR A 13 -8.48 -2.61 3.62
CA THR A 13 -9.50 -1.76 2.97
C THR A 13 -9.27 -1.66 1.47
N VAL A 14 -8.02 -1.64 1.00
CA VAL A 14 -7.72 -1.78 -0.45
C VAL A 14 -8.29 -3.08 -1.00
N ALA A 15 -8.05 -4.21 -0.33
CA ALA A 15 -8.56 -5.52 -0.76
C ALA A 15 -10.08 -5.58 -0.83
N GLU A 16 -10.76 -5.01 0.16
CA GLU A 16 -12.22 -4.90 0.18
C GLU A 16 -12.75 -4.09 -1.01
N ARG A 17 -12.09 -2.97 -1.36
CA ARG A 17 -12.48 -2.15 -2.53
C ARG A 17 -12.16 -2.79 -3.86
N VAL A 18 -11.05 -3.52 -3.95
CA VAL A 18 -10.71 -4.34 -5.14
C VAL A 18 -11.76 -5.44 -5.34
N SER A 19 -12.16 -6.11 -4.26
CA SER A 19 -13.22 -7.11 -4.30
C SER A 19 -14.55 -6.51 -4.73
N ASP A 20 -14.97 -5.40 -4.12
CA ASP A 20 -16.20 -4.67 -4.50
C ASP A 20 -16.19 -4.32 -6.00
N LEU A 21 -15.07 -3.78 -6.49
CA LEU A 21 -14.92 -3.41 -7.91
C LEU A 21 -15.07 -4.60 -8.85
N LYS A 22 -14.48 -5.77 -8.53
CA LYS A 22 -14.59 -6.99 -9.34
C LYS A 22 -16.03 -7.50 -9.46
N HIS A 23 -16.87 -7.24 -8.46
CA HIS A 23 -18.27 -7.67 -8.44
C HIS A 23 -19.26 -6.57 -8.85
N SER A 24 -18.76 -5.38 -9.21
CA SER A 24 -19.62 -4.24 -9.56
C SER A 24 -20.08 -4.28 -11.02
N PRO A 25 -21.27 -3.72 -11.32
CA PRO A 25 -21.74 -3.55 -12.70
C PRO A 25 -20.72 -2.77 -13.55
N LEU A 26 -20.58 -3.13 -14.83
CA LEU A 26 -19.62 -2.51 -15.74
C LEU A 26 -19.80 -0.99 -15.87
N SER A 27 -21.02 -0.48 -15.70
CA SER A 27 -21.34 0.95 -15.71
C SER A 27 -20.73 1.73 -14.53
N GLU A 28 -20.52 1.08 -13.39
CA GLU A 28 -19.99 1.70 -12.17
C GLU A 28 -18.47 1.55 -12.02
N GLN A 29 -17.89 0.54 -12.69
CA GLN A 29 -16.46 0.23 -12.56
C GLN A 29 -15.53 1.42 -12.88
N PRO A 30 -15.77 2.28 -13.90
CA PRO A 30 -14.89 3.41 -14.17
C PRO A 30 -14.73 4.35 -12.96
N LEU A 31 -15.84 4.71 -12.32
CA LEU A 31 -15.82 5.57 -11.14
C LEU A 31 -15.14 4.88 -9.96
N LYS A 32 -15.46 3.61 -9.70
CA LYS A 32 -14.83 2.84 -8.62
C LYS A 32 -13.32 2.69 -8.83
N ARG A 33 -12.86 2.50 -10.08
CA ARG A 33 -11.43 2.47 -10.43
C ARG A 33 -10.75 3.79 -10.08
N GLN A 34 -11.36 4.91 -10.44
CA GLN A 34 -10.81 6.24 -10.14
C GLN A 34 -10.70 6.49 -8.63
N MET A 35 -11.76 6.16 -7.87
CA MET A 35 -11.76 6.29 -6.41
C MET A 35 -10.71 5.40 -5.74
N LEU A 36 -10.59 4.15 -6.20
CA LEU A 36 -9.59 3.21 -5.71
C LEU A 36 -8.17 3.71 -6.00
N ARG A 37 -7.95 4.30 -7.18
CA ARG A 37 -6.64 4.86 -7.56
C ARG A 37 -6.22 6.01 -6.64
N LEU A 38 -7.15 6.93 -6.35
CA LEU A 38 -6.91 8.04 -5.41
C LEU A 38 -6.62 7.51 -3.99
N TRP A 39 -7.38 6.51 -3.54
CA TRP A 39 -7.14 5.89 -2.23
C TRP A 39 -5.77 5.20 -2.16
N ALA A 40 -5.39 4.50 -3.23
CA ALA A 40 -4.11 3.84 -3.35
C ALA A 40 -2.95 4.84 -3.30
N GLU A 41 -3.06 5.98 -3.98
CA GLU A 41 -2.04 7.02 -4.01
C GLU A 41 -1.71 7.52 -2.59
N TYR A 42 -2.73 7.86 -1.79
CA TYR A 42 -2.52 8.29 -0.41
C TYR A 42 -1.99 7.17 0.49
N SER A 43 -2.47 5.94 0.28
CA SER A 43 -2.08 4.77 1.07
C SER A 43 -0.61 4.39 0.84
N LEU A 44 -0.23 4.22 -0.44
CA LEU A 44 1.14 3.90 -0.85
C LEU A 44 2.10 5.06 -0.52
N GLY A 45 1.69 6.31 -0.73
CA GLY A 45 2.46 7.48 -0.34
C GLY A 45 2.75 7.52 1.17
N THR A 46 1.79 7.10 2.00
CA THR A 46 1.99 6.99 3.45
C THR A 46 3.00 5.91 3.80
N ILE A 47 2.90 4.72 3.18
CA ILE A 47 3.84 3.62 3.37
C ILE A 47 5.25 4.02 2.92
N ASN A 48 5.37 4.69 1.77
CA ASN A 48 6.64 5.18 1.25
C ASN A 48 7.30 6.18 2.20
N ARG A 49 6.53 7.11 2.80
CA ARG A 49 7.05 8.04 3.81
C ARG A 49 7.48 7.33 5.10
N LEU A 50 6.74 6.30 5.55
CA LEU A 50 7.12 5.50 6.71
C LEU A 50 8.41 4.72 6.48
N ILE A 51 8.60 4.17 5.28
CA ILE A 51 9.84 3.50 4.87
C ILE A 51 10.97 4.54 4.83
N ALA A 52 10.79 5.66 4.13
CA ALA A 52 11.81 6.70 3.98
C ALA A 52 12.25 7.30 5.32
N GLY A 53 11.31 7.56 6.24
CA GLY A 53 11.62 8.06 7.58
C GLY A 53 12.39 7.08 8.48
N LYS A 54 12.56 5.82 8.03
CA LYS A 54 13.37 4.80 8.70
C LYS A 54 14.68 4.52 8.00
N LEU A 55 14.91 5.04 6.80
CA LEU A 55 16.17 4.93 6.09
C LEU A 55 17.05 6.14 6.43
N LYS A 56 18.30 5.91 6.84
CA LYS A 56 19.28 7.00 6.93
C LYS A 56 19.73 7.36 5.51
N ASP A 57 19.80 8.65 5.21
CA ASP A 57 20.13 9.20 3.88
C ASP A 57 19.21 8.69 2.74
N GLY A 58 17.98 8.28 3.08
CA GLY A 58 16.98 7.81 2.12
C GLY A 58 17.26 6.44 1.49
N SER A 59 18.36 5.77 1.84
CA SER A 59 18.80 4.54 1.16
C SER A 59 19.38 3.45 2.07
N SER A 60 19.94 3.81 3.24
CA SER A 60 20.69 2.86 4.05
C SER A 60 19.92 2.35 5.28
N LEU A 61 19.86 1.01 5.40
CA LEU A 61 19.42 0.28 6.61
C LEU A 61 20.60 -0.07 7.53
N HIS A 62 21.83 0.35 7.22
CA HIS A 62 23.06 -0.14 7.85
C HIS A 62 23.10 0.10 9.35
N GLU A 63 22.59 1.25 9.81
CA GLU A 63 22.55 1.63 11.24
C GLU A 63 21.19 1.34 11.93
N CYS A 64 20.20 0.78 11.22
CA CYS A 64 18.90 0.48 11.81
C CYS A 64 18.99 -0.70 12.78
N SER A 65 18.24 -0.61 13.88
CA SER A 65 18.04 -1.75 14.80
C SER A 65 17.39 -2.95 14.08
N PRO A 66 17.56 -4.19 14.58
CA PRO A 66 16.91 -5.36 14.02
C PRO A 66 15.38 -5.21 13.89
N ASP A 67 14.75 -4.55 14.86
CA ASP A 67 13.30 -4.29 14.87
C ASP A 67 12.88 -3.32 13.78
N GLU A 68 13.68 -2.29 13.49
CA GLU A 68 13.42 -1.35 12.40
C GLU A 68 13.60 -2.00 11.03
N LYS A 69 14.62 -2.86 10.89
CA LYS A 69 14.81 -3.65 9.66
C LYS A 69 13.61 -4.56 9.40
N GLU A 70 13.12 -5.26 10.42
CA GLU A 70 11.93 -6.10 10.31
C GLU A 70 10.67 -5.26 10.03
N PHE A 71 10.53 -4.10 10.67
CA PHE A 71 9.42 -3.18 10.40
C PHE A 71 9.40 -2.72 8.93
N VAL A 72 10.53 -2.24 8.41
CA VAL A 72 10.66 -1.80 7.01
C VAL A 72 10.41 -2.97 6.05
N LYS A 73 10.92 -4.17 6.35
CA LYS A 73 10.66 -5.37 5.56
C LYS A 73 9.16 -5.66 5.46
N ARG A 74 8.43 -5.59 6.57
CA ARG A 74 6.97 -5.81 6.58
C ARG A 74 6.22 -4.72 5.81
N LEU A 75 6.63 -3.46 5.93
CA LEU A 75 6.04 -2.37 5.14
C LEU A 75 6.23 -2.60 3.63
N LYS A 76 7.43 -3.02 3.20
CA LYS A 76 7.71 -3.34 1.79
C LYS A 76 6.84 -4.50 1.28
N LEU A 77 6.64 -5.54 2.09
CA LEU A 77 5.77 -6.67 1.73
C LEU A 77 4.31 -6.22 1.57
N ILE A 78 3.81 -5.40 2.51
CA ILE A 78 2.43 -4.88 2.42
C ILE A 78 2.28 -3.96 1.20
N ARG A 79 3.28 -3.12 0.91
CA ARG A 79 3.29 -2.27 -0.28
C ARG A 79 3.19 -3.10 -1.56
N ALA A 80 4.00 -4.14 -1.69
CA ALA A 80 3.99 -5.03 -2.84
C ALA A 80 2.65 -5.77 -3.00
N ASP A 81 2.03 -6.19 -1.89
CA ASP A 81 0.69 -6.78 -1.90
C ASP A 81 -0.37 -5.80 -2.42
N ILE A 82 -0.35 -4.54 -1.96
CA ILE A 82 -1.25 -3.49 -2.44
C ILE A 82 -1.11 -3.30 -3.95
N HIS A 83 0.11 -3.16 -4.48
CA HIS A 83 0.33 -3.05 -5.93
C HIS A 83 -0.23 -4.26 -6.70
N SER A 84 0.03 -5.48 -6.23
CA SER A 84 -0.52 -6.71 -6.83
C SER A 84 -2.05 -6.69 -6.89
N GLN A 85 -2.71 -6.25 -5.82
CA GLN A 85 -4.16 -6.15 -5.79
C GLN A 85 -4.69 -5.09 -6.77
N LEU A 86 -4.06 -3.92 -6.84
CA LEU A 86 -4.44 -2.84 -7.75
C LEU A 86 -4.24 -3.22 -9.22
N ALA A 87 -3.13 -3.89 -9.54
CA ALA A 87 -2.84 -4.42 -10.87
C ALA A 87 -3.92 -5.39 -11.34
N SER A 88 -4.47 -6.20 -10.42
CA SER A 88 -5.54 -7.16 -10.74
C SER A 88 -6.86 -6.53 -11.22
N VAL A 89 -7.02 -5.21 -11.09
CA VAL A 89 -8.21 -4.45 -11.53
C VAL A 89 -7.89 -3.27 -12.46
N GLY A 90 -6.63 -3.16 -12.90
CA GLY A 90 -6.18 -2.07 -13.77
C GLY A 90 -6.10 -0.70 -13.07
N CYS A 91 -5.86 -0.70 -11.76
CA CYS A 91 -5.75 0.51 -10.93
C CYS A 91 -4.34 0.74 -10.39
N ASP A 92 -3.35 -0.01 -10.85
CA ASP A 92 -2.00 0.12 -10.31
C ASP A 92 -1.39 1.49 -10.59
N LEU A 93 -0.49 1.90 -9.70
CA LEU A 93 0.28 3.13 -9.77
C LEU A 93 1.74 2.80 -10.05
N GLU A 94 2.43 3.68 -10.77
CA GLU A 94 3.88 3.59 -10.89
C GLU A 94 4.51 3.86 -9.51
N ASP A 95 5.44 3.01 -9.08
CA ASP A 95 6.17 3.10 -7.79
C ASP A 95 7.41 4.00 -7.91
#